data_AF-A0A1B8TEN6-F1
#
_entry.id   AF-A0A1B8TEN6-F1
#
_cell.length_a   1.000
_cell.length_b   1.000
_cell.length_c   1.000
_cell.angle_alpha   90.00
_cell.angle_beta   90.00
_cell.angle_gamma   90.00
#
_symmetry.space_group_name_H-M   'P 1'
#
loop_
_entity.id
_entity.type
_entity.pdbx_description
1 polymer ?
#
loop_
_entity_poly.entity_id
_entity_poly.type
_entity_poly.pdbx_seq_one_letter_code
_entity_poly.pdbx_strand_id
1 'polypeptide(L)'
;MKVFVVARDAGTVDLDGLVARLSAIQTEDAPRSSIIAVDNFYNLVAQPDTELGARRGFLLDDFLHEKGSFADGKVVLDTNRIAEQIGSIEQDWLVFDFGQHALSTGEDFIGKLATCLFMLPPARQSKLVFIVPRVQLPLYLRASNAALNVLPEIRSLSGSSLETDLLFLSATTEKLVARIPLLKWPFVMLRALARFAIRRVSNRARA
;
A
#
# COMPACT_ATOMS: atom_id res chain seq x y z
N MET A 1 -11.72 -7.39 8.44
CA MET A 1 -11.23 -6.07 8.90
C MET A 1 -12.31 -5.01 8.65
N LYS A 2 -12.47 -4.04 9.55
CA LYS A 2 -13.46 -2.95 9.39
C LYS A 2 -12.71 -1.64 9.16
N VAL A 3 -13.14 -0.87 8.17
CA VAL A 3 -12.50 0.38 7.75
C VAL A 3 -13.57 1.45 7.71
N PHE A 4 -13.46 2.44 8.59
CA PHE A 4 -14.38 3.57 8.67
C PHE A 4 -13.74 4.76 7.97
N VAL A 5 -14.40 5.30 6.94
CA VAL A 5 -14.00 6.56 6.32
C VAL A 5 -14.97 7.62 6.81
N VAL A 6 -14.47 8.52 7.65
CA VAL A 6 -15.24 9.51 8.38
C VAL A 6 -15.01 10.87 7.75
N ALA A 7 -16.09 11.51 7.33
CA ALA A 7 -16.05 12.91 6.94
C ALA A 7 -15.85 13.79 8.17
N ARG A 8 -14.90 14.72 8.05
CA ARG A 8 -14.67 15.77 9.03
C ARG A 8 -15.20 17.10 8.52
N ASP A 9 -16.01 17.75 9.35
CA ASP A 9 -16.27 19.18 9.27
C ASP A 9 -15.18 19.93 10.07
N ALA A 10 -14.87 21.18 9.68
CA ALA A 10 -13.76 21.94 10.26
C ALA A 10 -13.81 21.97 11.80
N GLY A 11 -12.74 21.52 12.47
CA GLY A 11 -12.64 21.44 13.93
C GLY A 11 -11.79 20.27 14.41
N THR A 12 -11.31 20.29 15.65
CA THR A 12 -10.55 19.16 16.25
C THR A 12 -11.47 17.99 16.54
N VAL A 13 -11.04 16.77 16.19
CA VAL A 13 -11.81 15.55 16.44
C VAL A 13 -11.32 14.93 17.74
N ASP A 14 -12.23 14.78 18.71
CA ASP A 14 -11.96 13.97 19.89
C ASP A 14 -11.90 12.48 19.48
N LEU A 15 -10.70 11.89 19.57
CA LEU A 15 -10.47 10.49 19.28
C LEU A 15 -11.35 9.60 20.15
N ASP A 16 -11.61 10.05 21.37
CA ASP A 16 -12.26 9.21 22.37
C ASP A 16 -13.74 9.04 22.07
N GLY A 17 -14.43 10.17 21.88
CA GLY A 17 -15.80 10.23 21.43
C GLY A 17 -16.00 9.68 20.02
N LEU A 18 -15.04 9.84 19.10
CA LEU A 18 -15.15 9.29 17.75
C LEU A 18 -15.23 7.76 17.79
N VAL A 19 -14.27 7.11 18.44
CA VAL A 19 -14.24 5.64 18.48
C VAL A 19 -15.45 5.06 19.20
N ALA A 20 -15.94 5.72 20.26
CA ALA A 20 -17.16 5.33 20.99
C ALA A 20 -18.44 5.40 20.14
N ARG A 21 -18.47 6.30 19.16
CA ARG A 21 -19.59 6.41 18.22
C ARG A 21 -19.47 5.42 17.08
N LEU A 22 -18.25 5.18 16.59
CA LEU A 22 -17.99 4.19 15.55
C LEU A 22 -18.17 2.75 16.06
N SER A 23 -17.91 2.48 17.34
CA SER A 23 -18.13 1.16 17.94
C SER A 23 -19.60 0.74 17.93
N ALA A 24 -20.53 1.70 17.96
CA ALA A 24 -21.97 1.45 17.85
C ALA A 24 -22.38 0.93 16.45
N ILE A 25 -21.54 1.11 15.42
CA ILE A 25 -21.82 0.63 14.08
C ILE A 25 -21.56 -0.87 14.00
N GLN A 26 -22.63 -1.65 14.07
CA GLN A 26 -22.58 -3.07 13.81
C GLN A 26 -22.46 -3.32 12.31
N THR A 27 -21.61 -4.28 11.95
CA THR A 27 -21.40 -4.71 10.58
C THR A 27 -21.26 -6.22 10.60
N GLU A 28 -21.90 -6.88 9.65
CA GLU A 28 -21.81 -8.33 9.48
C GLU A 28 -20.36 -8.77 9.25
N ASP A 29 -20.04 -9.97 9.74
CA ASP A 29 -18.76 -10.60 9.50
C ASP A 29 -18.68 -11.06 8.05
N ALA A 30 -17.97 -10.28 7.24
CA ALA A 30 -17.73 -10.57 5.84
C ALA A 30 -16.29 -11.11 5.63
N PRO A 31 -16.07 -11.98 4.62
CA PRO A 31 -14.73 -12.45 4.25
C PRO A 31 -13.86 -11.33 3.65
N ARG A 32 -14.46 -10.22 3.24
CA ARG A 32 -13.78 -9.03 2.72
C ARG A 32 -13.74 -7.92 3.77
N SER A 33 -12.85 -6.95 3.60
CA SER A 33 -12.82 -5.79 4.47
C SER A 33 -14.08 -4.93 4.26
N SER A 34 -14.82 -4.64 5.33
CA SER A 34 -15.99 -3.78 5.26
C SER A 34 -15.55 -2.32 5.24
N ILE A 35 -15.77 -1.63 4.12
CA ILE A 35 -15.51 -0.20 3.98
C ILE A 35 -16.80 0.57 4.26
N ILE A 36 -16.80 1.36 5.33
CA ILE A 36 -17.99 2.02 5.88
C ILE A 36 -17.81 3.53 5.73
N ALA A 37 -18.78 4.16 5.07
CA ALA A 37 -18.85 5.61 4.94
C ALA A 37 -19.58 6.21 6.15
N VAL A 38 -18.97 7.20 6.79
CA VAL A 38 -19.57 7.94 7.90
C VAL A 38 -19.55 9.43 7.53
N ASP A 39 -20.66 9.91 6.95
CA ASP A 39 -20.78 11.31 6.53
C ASP A 39 -20.97 12.25 7.73
N ASN A 40 -21.68 11.82 8.77
CA ASN A 40 -21.85 12.60 9.98
C ASN A 40 -21.81 11.70 11.23
N PHE A 41 -20.71 11.76 11.97
CA PHE A 41 -20.54 11.01 13.21
C PHE A 41 -21.17 11.71 14.43
N TYR A 42 -21.67 12.94 14.31
CA TYR A 42 -22.41 13.61 15.38
C TYR A 42 -23.82 13.05 15.59
N ASN A 43 -24.37 12.41 14.56
CA ASN A 43 -25.68 11.76 14.64
C ASN A 43 -25.62 10.35 15.25
N LEU A 44 -24.42 9.83 15.50
CA LEU A 44 -24.24 8.51 16.12
C LEU A 44 -24.29 8.65 17.63
N VAL A 45 -25.22 7.93 18.26
CA VAL A 45 -25.30 7.83 19.72
C VAL A 45 -24.18 6.92 20.19
N ALA A 46 -23.25 7.45 20.98
CA ALA A 46 -22.20 6.66 21.60
C ALA A 46 -22.84 5.65 22.57
N GLN A 47 -22.38 4.39 22.55
CA GLN A 47 -22.80 3.41 23.54
C GLN A 47 -22.04 3.66 24.85
N PRO A 48 -22.72 3.96 25.97
CA PRO A 48 -22.07 4.37 27.22
C PRO A 48 -21.25 3.25 27.90
N ASP A 49 -21.52 1.98 27.58
CA ASP A 49 -20.92 0.81 28.26
C ASP A 49 -19.97 -0.01 27.37
N THR A 50 -19.53 0.52 26.22
CA THR A 50 -18.56 -0.21 25.39
C THR A 50 -17.15 -0.01 25.94
N GLU A 51 -16.50 -1.09 26.40
CA GLU A 51 -15.06 -1.08 26.65
C GLU A 51 -14.34 -0.73 25.34
N LEU A 52 -13.82 0.50 25.30
CA LEU A 52 -13.04 0.98 24.19
C LEU A 52 -11.69 0.29 24.24
N GLY A 53 -11.49 -0.67 23.34
CA GLY A 53 -10.20 -1.30 23.10
C GLY A 53 -9.09 -0.29 22.83
N ALA A 54 -7.84 -0.74 22.92
CA ALA A 54 -6.69 0.15 22.82
C ALA A 54 -6.70 0.89 21.46
N ARG A 55 -6.50 2.21 21.48
CA ARG A 55 -6.55 3.06 20.28
C ARG A 55 -5.32 3.91 20.12
N ARG A 56 -4.96 4.16 18.86
CA ARG A 56 -3.92 5.14 18.50
C ARG A 56 -4.35 6.02 17.36
N GLY A 57 -4.16 7.33 17.54
CA GLY A 57 -4.35 8.34 16.51
C GLY A 57 -3.00 8.73 15.88
N PHE A 58 -3.02 8.97 14.57
CA PHE A 58 -1.91 9.49 13.80
C PHE A 58 -2.39 10.60 12.88
N LEU A 59 -1.55 11.60 12.67
CA LEU A 59 -1.71 12.58 11.60
C LEU A 59 -0.95 12.10 10.37
N LEU A 60 -1.44 12.40 9.17
CA LEU A 60 -0.71 12.04 7.95
C LEU A 60 0.69 12.68 7.92
N ASP A 61 0.83 13.88 8.52
CA ASP A 61 2.09 14.57 8.74
C ASP A 61 3.12 13.74 9.51
N ASP A 62 2.70 12.85 10.41
CA ASP A 62 3.60 12.01 11.22
C ASP A 62 4.37 10.98 10.36
N PHE A 63 3.84 10.68 9.16
CA PHE A 63 4.44 9.78 8.18
C PHE A 63 5.21 10.52 7.09
N LEU A 64 5.19 11.86 7.11
CA LEU A 64 6.00 12.69 6.24
C LEU A 64 7.45 12.74 6.74
N HIS A 65 8.38 12.87 5.81
CA HIS A 65 9.79 12.98 6.13
C HIS A 65 10.14 14.43 6.52
N GLU A 66 10.90 14.64 7.61
CA GLU A 66 11.37 15.98 8.05
C GLU A 66 12.12 16.73 6.95
N LYS A 67 12.84 15.99 6.10
CA LYS A 67 13.37 16.48 4.84
C LYS A 67 12.32 16.18 3.78
N GLY A 68 11.36 17.08 3.57
CA GLY A 68 10.33 16.95 2.54
C GLY A 68 10.94 16.49 1.21
N SER A 69 10.91 15.19 0.96
CA SER A 69 11.49 14.60 -0.23
C SER A 69 10.42 14.74 -1.30
N PHE A 70 10.44 15.88 -1.96
CA PHE A 70 9.65 16.13 -3.14
C PHE A 70 10.30 15.37 -4.29
N ALA A 71 9.90 14.12 -4.51
CA ALA A 71 10.19 13.46 -5.77
C ALA A 71 9.09 13.91 -6.75
N ASP A 72 9.49 14.62 -7.81
CA ASP A 72 8.61 14.93 -8.93
C ASP A 72 7.36 15.76 -8.55
N GLY A 73 7.52 16.71 -7.63
CA GLY A 73 6.44 17.58 -7.15
C GLY A 73 5.41 16.90 -6.24
N LYS A 74 5.64 15.64 -5.85
CA LYS A 74 4.78 14.87 -4.94
C LYS A 74 5.47 14.62 -3.60
N VAL A 75 4.68 14.73 -2.54
CA VAL A 75 5.13 14.39 -1.19
C VAL A 75 5.25 12.87 -1.09
N VAL A 76 6.48 12.36 -0.93
CA VAL A 76 6.75 10.92 -0.85
C VAL A 76 6.61 10.45 0.59
N LEU A 77 5.64 9.56 0.83
CA LEU A 77 5.47 8.86 2.10
C LEU A 77 6.43 7.68 2.20
N ASP A 78 7.06 7.47 3.36
CA ASP A 78 7.98 6.34 3.57
C ASP A 78 7.23 5.11 4.09
N THR A 79 7.19 4.06 3.28
CA THR A 79 6.58 2.77 3.64
C THR A 79 7.26 2.15 4.86
N ASN A 80 8.56 2.38 5.07
CA ASN A 80 9.27 1.80 6.21
C ASN A 80 8.83 2.45 7.53
N ARG A 81 8.62 3.77 7.54
CA ARG A 81 8.05 4.46 8.71
C ARG A 81 6.64 3.99 9.04
N ILE A 82 5.81 3.76 8.02
CA ILE A 82 4.47 3.18 8.21
C ILE A 82 4.59 1.80 8.86
N ALA A 83 5.51 0.95 8.38
CA ALA A 83 5.72 -0.38 8.92
C ALA A 83 6.29 -0.36 10.35
N GLU A 84 7.21 0.54 10.69
CA GLU A 84 7.76 0.69 12.04
C GLU A 84 6.68 1.17 13.03
N GLN A 85 5.91 2.18 12.63
CA GLN A 85 4.87 2.75 13.47
C GLN A 85 3.70 1.79 13.64
N ILE A 86 3.36 0.95 12.65
CA ILE A 86 2.19 0.05 12.75
C ILE A 86 2.59 -1.35 13.22
N GLY A 87 3.76 -1.84 12.83
CA GLY A 87 4.24 -3.18 13.17
C GLY A 87 4.60 -3.35 14.64
N SER A 88 4.81 -2.25 15.37
CA SER A 88 5.07 -2.25 16.82
C SER A 88 3.80 -2.23 17.68
N ILE A 89 2.61 -2.28 17.07
CA ILE A 89 1.37 -1.86 17.72
C ILE A 89 0.34 -3.00 17.77
N GLU A 90 0.04 -3.43 18.99
CA GLU A 90 -1.17 -4.21 19.33
C GLU A 90 -2.25 -3.22 19.77
N GLN A 91 -3.02 -2.68 18.82
CA GLN A 91 -4.16 -1.79 19.11
C GLN A 91 -5.38 -2.26 18.33
N ASP A 92 -6.54 -2.16 18.97
CA ASP A 92 -7.82 -2.53 18.39
C ASP A 92 -8.31 -1.49 17.38
N TRP A 93 -7.89 -0.23 17.54
CA TRP A 93 -8.27 0.89 16.69
C TRP A 93 -7.08 1.72 16.24
N LEU A 94 -6.94 1.90 14.92
CA LEU A 94 -5.97 2.78 14.31
C LEU A 94 -6.72 3.92 13.61
N VAL A 95 -6.49 5.15 14.06
CA VAL A 95 -7.13 6.36 13.52
C VAL A 95 -6.08 7.19 12.79
N PHE A 96 -6.35 7.52 11.53
CA PHE A 96 -5.49 8.35 10.70
C PHE A 96 -6.25 9.60 10.26
N ASP A 97 -5.71 10.77 10.58
CA ASP A 97 -6.24 12.06 10.17
C ASP A 97 -5.47 12.59 8.97
N PHE A 98 -6.16 12.68 7.83
CA PHE A 98 -5.61 13.13 6.55
C PHE A 98 -5.57 14.64 6.42
N GLY A 99 -6.08 15.40 7.41
CA GLY A 99 -6.01 16.86 7.41
C GLY A 99 -6.52 17.48 6.11
N GLN A 100 -5.75 18.40 5.55
CA GLN A 100 -6.04 19.08 4.27
C GLN A 100 -5.06 18.68 3.15
N HIS A 101 -4.47 17.48 3.22
CA HIS A 101 -3.52 17.04 2.22
C HIS A 101 -4.18 16.80 0.85
N ALA A 102 -3.36 16.85 -0.20
CA ALA A 102 -3.82 16.52 -1.55
C ALA A 102 -4.30 15.06 -1.61
N LEU A 103 -5.38 14.83 -2.37
CA LEU A 103 -5.97 13.50 -2.54
C LEU A 103 -4.92 12.46 -2.96
N SER A 104 -4.02 12.82 -3.88
CA SER A 104 -2.97 11.92 -4.37
C SER A 104 -2.03 11.42 -3.27
N THR A 105 -1.72 12.26 -2.27
CA THR A 105 -0.88 11.89 -1.13
C THR A 105 -1.64 10.93 -0.22
N GLY A 106 -2.93 11.17 -0.02
CA GLY A 106 -3.78 10.26 0.76
C GLY A 106 -4.00 8.90 0.08
N GLU A 107 -4.17 8.87 -1.25
CA GLU A 107 -4.28 7.63 -2.01
C GLU A 107 -2.98 6.79 -1.95
N ASP A 108 -1.82 7.43 -2.09
CA ASP A 108 -0.51 6.79 -1.95
C ASP A 108 -0.33 6.21 -0.54
N PHE A 109 -0.72 6.98 0.49
CA PHE A 109 -0.71 6.50 1.87
C PHE A 109 -1.57 5.25 2.06
N ILE A 110 -2.82 5.28 1.60
CA ILE A 110 -3.74 4.14 1.73
C ILE A 110 -3.20 2.90 1.02
N GLY A 111 -2.59 3.06 -0.16
CA GLY A 111 -1.95 1.97 -0.88
C GLY A 111 -0.76 1.36 -0.12
N LYS A 112 0.12 2.19 0.44
CA LYS A 112 1.26 1.75 1.24
C LYS A 112 0.82 1.11 2.56
N LEU A 113 -0.17 1.69 3.22
CA LEU A 113 -0.78 1.16 4.44
C LEU A 113 -1.39 -0.22 4.18
N ALA A 114 -2.19 -0.38 3.11
CA ALA A 114 -2.79 -1.65 2.74
C ALA A 114 -1.72 -2.73 2.50
N THR A 115 -0.62 -2.37 1.85
CA THR A 115 0.52 -3.28 1.63
C THR A 115 1.16 -3.69 2.96
N CYS A 116 1.37 -2.75 3.88
CA CYS A 116 1.92 -3.04 5.20
C CYS A 116 0.99 -3.96 6.01
N LEU A 117 -0.32 -3.70 6.02
CA LEU A 117 -1.32 -4.51 6.71
C LEU A 117 -1.47 -5.92 6.13
N PHE A 118 -1.22 -6.09 4.83
CA PHE A 118 -1.16 -7.41 4.22
C PHE A 118 0.06 -8.21 4.70
N MET A 119 1.20 -7.53 4.86
CA MET A 119 2.47 -8.15 5.30
C MET A 119 2.54 -8.37 6.82
N LEU A 120 1.78 -7.63 7.62
CA LEU A 120 1.77 -7.68 9.09
C LEU A 120 0.46 -8.30 9.60
N PRO A 121 0.44 -9.61 9.95
CA PRO A 121 -0.76 -10.31 10.40
C PRO A 121 -1.49 -9.69 11.62
N PRO A 122 -0.81 -9.18 12.67
CA PRO A 122 -1.52 -8.67 13.86
C PRO A 122 -2.32 -7.40 13.56
N ALA A 123 -1.82 -6.52 12.68
CA ALA A 123 -2.50 -5.28 12.31
C ALA A 123 -3.76 -5.51 11.44
N ARG A 124 -3.97 -6.74 10.96
CA ARG A 124 -5.14 -7.13 10.14
C ARG A 124 -6.42 -7.31 10.96
N GLN A 125 -6.29 -7.47 12.27
CA GLN A 125 -7.41 -7.61 13.21
C GLN A 125 -7.90 -6.25 13.72
N SER A 126 -7.07 -5.21 13.62
CA SER A 126 -7.41 -3.84 14.02
C SER A 126 -8.49 -3.22 13.14
N LYS A 127 -9.31 -2.35 13.72
CA LYS A 127 -10.27 -1.50 13.02
C LYS A 127 -9.55 -0.23 12.56
N LEU A 128 -9.69 0.12 11.28
CA LEU A 128 -9.09 1.31 10.71
C LEU A 128 -10.10 2.44 10.65
N VAL A 129 -9.68 3.66 10.95
CA VAL A 129 -10.48 4.87 10.81
C VAL A 129 -9.69 5.91 10.03
N PHE A 130 -10.25 6.40 8.94
CA PHE A 130 -9.69 7.47 8.11
C PHE A 130 -10.55 8.71 8.26
N ILE A 131 -10.00 9.76 8.85
CA ILE A 131 -10.65 11.06 8.97
C ILE A 131 -10.23 11.89 7.75
N VAL A 132 -11.21 12.25 6.92
CA VAL A 132 -10.96 12.89 5.61
C VAL A 132 -11.84 14.12 5.40
N PRO A 133 -11.44 15.07 4.54
CA PRO A 133 -12.30 16.17 4.14
C PRO A 133 -13.61 15.67 3.53
N ARG A 134 -14.74 16.22 3.96
CA ARG A 134 -16.08 15.80 3.52
C ARG A 134 -16.26 15.77 2.00
N VAL A 135 -15.69 16.76 1.31
CA VAL A 135 -15.74 16.87 -0.17
C VAL A 135 -15.05 15.67 -0.86
N GLN A 136 -14.06 15.07 -0.21
CA GLN A 136 -13.24 13.98 -0.77
C GLN A 136 -13.66 12.60 -0.25
N LEU A 137 -14.67 12.51 0.61
CA LEU A 137 -15.14 11.25 1.21
C LEU A 137 -15.40 10.14 0.17
N PRO A 138 -16.13 10.37 -0.94
CA PRO A 138 -16.37 9.33 -1.95
C PRO A 138 -15.09 8.82 -2.62
N LEU A 139 -14.09 9.70 -2.78
CA LEU A 139 -12.82 9.36 -3.41
C LEU A 139 -11.99 8.48 -2.49
N TYR A 140 -11.92 8.82 -1.21
CA TYR A 140 -11.24 8.02 -0.20
C TYR A 140 -11.91 6.66 0.06
N LEU A 141 -13.24 6.58 -0.02
CA LEU A 141 -13.96 5.30 0.02
C LEU A 141 -13.56 4.40 -1.14
N ARG A 142 -13.51 4.96 -2.35
CA ARG A 142 -13.09 4.23 -3.55
C ARG A 142 -11.64 3.78 -3.44
N ALA A 143 -10.74 4.66 -2.99
CA ALA A 143 -9.32 4.33 -2.80
C ALA A 143 -9.12 3.24 -1.74
N SER A 144 -9.81 3.35 -0.60
CA SER A 144 -9.76 2.35 0.48
C SER A 144 -10.26 0.99 0.02
N ASN A 145 -11.39 0.96 -0.71
CA ASN A 145 -11.92 -0.28 -1.26
C ASN A 145 -10.98 -0.89 -2.32
N ALA A 146 -10.38 -0.05 -3.17
CA ALA A 146 -9.42 -0.48 -4.18
C ALA A 146 -8.10 -0.96 -3.59
N ALA A 147 -7.66 -0.45 -2.44
CA ALA A 147 -6.41 -0.87 -1.82
C ALA A 147 -6.57 -2.11 -0.92
N LEU A 148 -7.71 -2.24 -0.23
CA LEU A 148 -7.90 -3.24 0.83
C LEU A 148 -8.71 -4.47 0.40
N ASN A 149 -9.57 -4.35 -0.62
CA ASN A 149 -10.40 -5.46 -1.11
C ASN A 149 -10.05 -5.93 -2.50
N VAL A 150 -9.57 -5.02 -3.36
CA VAL A 150 -8.94 -5.40 -4.60
C VAL A 150 -7.49 -5.67 -4.22
N LEU A 151 -7.08 -6.94 -4.26
CA LEU A 151 -5.65 -7.30 -4.21
C LEU A 151 -4.92 -6.35 -5.16
N PRO A 152 -3.69 -5.89 -4.84
CA PRO A 152 -2.95 -5.08 -5.78
C PRO A 152 -2.74 -5.92 -7.05
N GLU A 153 -3.62 -5.73 -8.04
CA GLU A 153 -3.16 -5.67 -9.41
C GLU A 153 -2.06 -4.64 -9.34
N ILE A 154 -0.83 -5.11 -9.54
CA ILE A 154 0.37 -4.30 -9.70
C ILE A 154 -0.03 -3.14 -10.62
N ARG A 155 -0.41 -2.02 -10.02
CA ARG A 155 -0.84 -0.83 -10.75
C ARG A 155 0.44 -0.29 -11.32
N SER A 156 0.71 -0.71 -12.55
CA SER A 156 1.35 0.06 -13.59
C SER A 156 1.95 1.36 -13.06
N LEU A 157 3.17 1.24 -12.54
CA LEU A 157 4.14 2.31 -12.59
C LEU A 157 4.22 2.68 -14.06
N SER A 158 3.55 3.78 -14.39
CA SER A 158 3.66 4.45 -15.67
C SER A 158 5.14 4.61 -16.00
N GLY A 159 5.61 3.94 -17.04
CA GLY A 159 6.76 4.42 -17.82
C GLY A 159 8.01 3.53 -17.97
N SER A 160 8.09 2.28 -17.49
CA SER A 160 9.33 1.48 -17.75
C SER A 160 9.20 -0.05 -17.67
N SER A 161 8.03 -0.62 -18.00
CA SER A 161 7.73 -2.04 -17.75
C SER A 161 8.56 -3.06 -18.56
N LEU A 162 9.31 -2.64 -19.59
CA LEU A 162 10.16 -3.55 -20.36
C LEU A 162 11.56 -3.72 -19.78
N GLU A 163 12.04 -2.77 -18.98
CA GLU A 163 13.42 -2.78 -18.49
C GLU A 163 13.54 -3.54 -17.16
N THR A 164 12.55 -3.40 -16.28
CA THR A 164 12.51 -4.11 -14.99
C THR A 164 12.17 -5.59 -15.14
N ASP A 165 11.28 -5.97 -16.05
CA ASP A 165 11.01 -7.40 -16.33
C ASP A 165 12.24 -8.10 -16.89
N LEU A 166 13.06 -7.39 -17.67
CA LEU A 166 14.30 -7.92 -18.22
C LEU A 166 15.37 -8.13 -17.13
N LEU A 167 15.39 -7.26 -16.11
CA LEU A 167 16.27 -7.40 -14.94
C LEU A 167 15.83 -8.53 -13.99
N PHE A 168 14.52 -8.76 -13.81
CA PHE A 168 14.02 -9.89 -13.03
C PHE A 168 14.20 -11.23 -13.79
N LEU A 169 14.06 -11.25 -15.11
CA LEU A 169 14.40 -12.40 -15.95
C LEU A 169 15.91 -12.69 -15.96
N SER A 170 16.77 -11.67 -15.96
CA SER A 170 18.23 -11.89 -15.88
C SER A 170 18.65 -12.42 -14.52
N ALA A 171 18.09 -11.90 -13.43
CA ALA A 171 18.44 -12.33 -12.07
C ALA A 171 17.95 -13.76 -11.73
N THR A 172 16.79 -14.18 -12.29
CA THR A 172 16.27 -15.53 -12.08
C THR A 172 16.98 -16.58 -12.94
N THR A 173 17.38 -16.23 -14.16
CA THR A 173 18.17 -17.11 -15.03
C THR A 173 19.59 -17.32 -14.50
N GLU A 174 20.22 -16.31 -13.90
CA GLU A 174 21.57 -16.44 -13.32
C GLU A 174 21.60 -17.40 -12.12
N LYS A 175 20.59 -17.35 -11.24
CA LYS A 175 20.48 -18.25 -10.08
C LYS A 175 20.14 -19.70 -10.45
N LEU A 176 19.41 -19.93 -11.54
CA LEU A 176 19.08 -21.28 -12.04
C LEU A 176 20.27 -21.93 -12.75
N VAL A 177 21.04 -21.14 -13.52
CA VAL A 177 22.26 -21.61 -14.20
C VAL A 177 23.40 -21.89 -13.21
N ALA A 178 23.47 -21.14 -12.11
CA ALA A 178 24.45 -21.40 -11.05
C ALA A 178 24.20 -22.72 -10.28
N ARG A 179 22.96 -23.24 -10.28
CA ARG A 179 22.58 -24.47 -9.55
C ARG A 179 22.76 -25.77 -10.32
N ILE A 180 23.08 -25.72 -11.62
CA ILE A 180 23.28 -26.93 -12.45
C ILE A 180 24.74 -26.99 -12.92
N PRO A 181 25.64 -27.64 -12.17
CA PRO A 181 27.06 -27.70 -12.51
C PRO A 181 27.37 -28.54 -13.78
N LEU A 182 26.39 -29.29 -14.30
CA LEU A 182 26.57 -30.23 -15.42
C LEU A 182 26.22 -29.66 -16.81
N LEU A 183 25.62 -28.47 -16.92
CA LEU A 183 25.14 -27.92 -18.20
C LEU A 183 25.95 -26.73 -18.76
N LYS A 184 27.14 -26.45 -18.22
CA LYS A 184 28.01 -25.37 -18.75
C LYS A 184 28.57 -25.70 -20.14
N TRP A 185 28.81 -26.97 -20.42
CA TRP A 185 29.46 -27.44 -21.65
C TRP A 185 28.64 -27.21 -22.93
N PRO A 186 27.34 -27.56 -23.01
CA PRO A 186 26.55 -27.35 -24.23
C PRO A 186 26.33 -25.87 -24.52
N PHE A 187 26.18 -25.01 -23.50
CA PHE A 187 25.96 -23.57 -23.69
C PHE A 187 27.18 -22.85 -24.26
N VAL A 188 28.39 -23.25 -23.83
CA VAL A 188 29.65 -22.73 -24.40
C VAL A 188 29.79 -23.17 -25.86
N MET A 189 29.42 -24.41 -26.20
CA MET A 189 29.44 -24.92 -27.57
C MET A 189 28.44 -24.18 -28.47
N LEU A 190 27.23 -23.93 -27.98
CA LEU A 190 26.20 -23.19 -28.72
C LEU A 190 26.64 -21.74 -29.01
N ARG A 191 27.27 -21.09 -28.02
CA ARG A 191 27.82 -19.73 -28.17
C ARG A 191 29.04 -19.68 -29.09
N ALA A 192 29.80 -20.77 -29.22
CA ALA A 192 30.88 -20.89 -30.18
C ALA A 192 30.35 -21.08 -31.61
N LEU A 193 29.32 -21.92 -31.79
CA LEU A 193 28.62 -22.13 -33.06
C LEU A 193 27.94 -20.85 -33.56
N ALA A 194 27.26 -20.12 -32.69
CA ALA A 194 26.64 -18.84 -33.04
C ALA A 194 27.67 -17.81 -33.50
N ARG A 195 28.82 -17.69 -32.81
CA ARG A 195 29.91 -16.80 -33.24
C ARG A 195 30.54 -17.23 -34.56
N PHE A 196 30.62 -18.52 -34.84
CA PHE A 196 31.13 -19.03 -36.12
C PHE A 196 30.16 -18.73 -37.27
N ALA A 197 28.86 -18.90 -37.05
CA ALA A 197 27.82 -18.55 -38.02
C ALA A 197 27.80 -17.04 -38.32
N ILE A 198 27.86 -16.20 -37.28
CA ILE A 198 27.89 -14.73 -37.42
C ILE A 198 29.15 -14.28 -38.17
N ARG A 199 30.33 -14.85 -37.87
CA ARG A 199 31.56 -14.55 -38.62
C ARG A 199 31.48 -14.99 -40.08
N ARG A 200 30.83 -16.12 -40.37
CA ARG A 200 30.67 -16.63 -41.74
C ARG A 200 29.70 -15.78 -42.58
N VAL A 201 28.67 -15.21 -41.96
CA VAL A 201 27.74 -14.28 -42.61
C VAL A 201 28.41 -12.90 -42.80
N SER A 202 29.13 -12.41 -41.78
CA SER A 202 29.91 -11.17 -41.85
C SER A 202 30.97 -11.19 -42.96
N ASN A 203 31.63 -12.32 -43.20
CA ASN A 203 32.64 -12.43 -44.26
C ASN A 203 32.05 -12.58 -45.67
N ARG A 204 30.77 -12.98 -45.81
CA ARG A 204 30.06 -12.98 -47.10
C ARG A 204 29.45 -11.62 -47.46
N ALA A 205 29.28 -10.73 -46.49
CA ALA A 205 28.77 -9.38 -46.70
C ALA A 205 29.85 -8.35 -47.08
N ARG A 206 31.13 -8.76 -47.18
CA ARG A 206 32.27 -7.91 -47.55
C ARG A 206 33.08 -8.44 -48.75
N ALA A 207 32.52 -9.37 -49.53
CA ALA A 207 33.07 -9.82 -50.81
C ALA A 207 32.21 -9.29 -51.96
#